data_AF-A0A5P0Y410-F1
#
_entry.id   AF-A0A5P0Y410-F1
#
_cell.length_a   1.000
_cell.length_b   1.000
_cell.length_c   1.000
_cell.angle_alpha   90.00
_cell.angle_beta   90.00
_cell.angle_gamma   90.00
#
_symmetry.space_group_name_H-M   'P 1'
#
loop_
_entity.id
_entity.type
_entity.pdbx_description
1 polymer ?
#
loop_
_entity_poly.entity_id
_entity_poly.type
_entity_poly.pdbx_seq_one_letter_code
_entity_poly.pdbx_strand_id
1 'polypeptide(L)'
;MLSLSYGKIKRKNIKSKKGLLPNSFDTYQIVKDGIIVMRFTDLQNDHKSLRIGLAKEEGIVSPAYTCISVGEENSSAFLYEQLNYYDSVLKQFYKMGDGLRQTLSYKDIERLNVYIPHIEEQENIVFFNTVIETIIGKVSTKLTKLNSVKQSLLQKMFV
;
A
#
# COMPACT_ATOMS: atom_id res chain seq x y z
N MET A 1 -4.22 8.30 13.99
CA MET A 1 -4.74 8.41 12.61
C MET A 1 -3.82 7.64 11.70
N LEU A 2 -4.39 6.85 10.80
CA LEU A 2 -3.67 6.12 9.76
C LEU A 2 -3.81 6.85 8.43
N SER A 3 -2.83 6.68 7.55
CA SER A 3 -2.90 7.21 6.19
C SER A 3 -2.16 6.31 5.22
N LEU A 4 -2.62 6.31 3.97
CA LEU A 4 -1.94 5.61 2.90
C LEU A 4 -0.80 6.46 2.34
N SER A 5 0.40 5.88 2.26
CA SER A 5 1.58 6.52 1.70
C SER A 5 2.44 5.49 0.97
N TYR A 6 2.53 5.63 -0.35
CA TYR A 6 3.31 4.73 -1.23
C TYR A 6 3.04 3.25 -0.94
N GLY A 7 1.75 2.89 -0.91
CA GLY A 7 1.33 1.49 -0.83
C GLY A 7 1.32 0.92 0.60
N LYS A 8 1.69 1.74 1.59
CA LYS A 8 1.76 1.35 3.00
C LYS A 8 0.85 2.21 3.85
N ILE A 9 0.18 1.56 4.80
CA ILE A 9 -0.55 2.24 5.87
C ILE A 9 0.45 2.68 6.92
N LYS A 10 0.47 3.99 7.18
CA LYS A 10 1.39 4.62 8.14
C LYS A 10 0.62 5.41 9.18
N ARG A 11 1.05 5.28 10.42
CA ARG A 11 0.56 6.10 11.53
C ARG A 11 1.05 7.54 11.37
N LYS A 12 0.09 8.48 11.35
CA LYS A 12 0.36 9.92 11.34
C LYS A 12 0.21 10.49 12.75
N ASN A 13 1.17 11.32 13.13
CA ASN A 13 1.10 12.08 14.37
C ASN A 13 0.16 13.28 14.20
N ILE A 14 -1.00 13.20 14.85
CA ILE A 14 -2.04 14.23 14.80
C ILE A 14 -1.60 15.52 15.52
N LYS A 15 -0.65 15.43 16.46
CA LYS A 15 -0.09 16.60 17.15
C LYS A 15 0.94 17.37 16.31
N SER A 16 1.44 16.77 15.23
CA SER A 16 2.36 17.46 14.33
C SER A 16 1.57 18.42 13.45
N LYS A 17 1.89 19.72 13.47
CA LYS A 17 1.29 20.75 12.58
C LYS A 17 1.68 20.59 11.10
N LYS A 18 2.12 19.40 10.68
CA LYS A 18 2.54 19.11 9.30
C LYS A 18 1.39 18.46 8.54
N GLY A 19 0.91 19.15 7.51
CA GLY A 19 -0.15 18.69 6.62
C GLY A 19 -1.54 19.20 7.00
N LEU A 20 -2.53 18.85 6.19
CA LEU A 20 -3.93 19.22 6.39
C LEU A 20 -4.55 18.24 7.41
N LEU A 21 -4.95 18.78 8.57
CA LEU A 21 -5.76 18.07 9.55
C LEU A 21 -7.19 18.62 9.49
N PRO A 22 -8.22 17.76 9.55
CA PRO A 22 -9.59 18.23 9.61
C PRO A 22 -9.89 18.88 10.97
N ASN A 23 -10.93 19.70 11.01
CA ASN A 23 -11.41 20.29 12.26
C ASN A 23 -12.06 19.27 13.20
N SER A 24 -12.56 18.15 12.66
CA SER A 24 -13.13 17.02 13.40
C SER A 24 -12.81 15.68 12.72
N PHE A 25 -12.81 14.60 13.50
CA PHE A 25 -12.66 13.22 13.05
C PHE A 25 -13.96 12.42 13.09
N ASP A 26 -15.11 13.04 13.34
CA ASP A 26 -16.40 12.32 13.54
C ASP A 26 -16.84 11.52 12.31
N THR A 27 -16.42 11.94 11.11
CA THR A 27 -16.73 11.27 9.84
C THR A 27 -15.65 10.28 9.41
N TYR A 28 -14.61 10.08 10.22
CA TYR A 28 -13.55 9.13 9.91
C TYR A 28 -14.04 7.70 10.15
N GLN A 29 -13.56 6.80 9.31
CA GLN A 29 -13.89 5.38 9.39
C GLN A 29 -12.84 4.63 10.19
N ILE A 30 -13.29 3.69 11.03
CA ILE A 30 -12.44 2.77 11.78
C ILE A 30 -11.95 1.68 10.82
N VAL A 31 -10.65 1.39 10.87
CA VAL A 31 -10.04 0.28 10.15
C VAL A 31 -9.31 -0.61 11.15
N LYS A 32 -9.44 -1.92 10.96
CA LYS A 32 -8.78 -2.96 11.76
C LYS A 32 -7.66 -3.61 10.93
N ASP A 33 -6.87 -4.47 11.57
CA ASP A 33 -5.94 -5.34 10.87
C ASP A 33 -6.66 -6.16 9.79
N GLY A 34 -6.01 -6.32 8.63
CA GLY A 34 -6.57 -7.02 7.47
C GLY A 34 -7.47 -6.18 6.56
N ILE A 35 -7.86 -4.95 6.95
CA ILE A 35 -8.61 -4.05 6.06
C ILE A 35 -7.70 -3.50 4.96
N ILE A 36 -8.14 -3.61 3.72
CA ILE A 36 -7.47 -3.01 2.57
C ILE A 36 -8.04 -1.61 2.37
N VAL A 37 -7.16 -0.61 2.38
CA VAL A 37 -7.49 0.80 2.24
C VAL A 37 -7.03 1.28 0.87
N MET A 38 -7.93 1.90 0.12
CA MET A 38 -7.71 2.31 -1.26
C MET A 38 -7.96 3.80 -1.46
N ARG A 39 -7.10 4.45 -2.22
CA ARG A 39 -7.19 5.89 -2.53
C ARG A 39 -7.40 6.12 -4.02
N PHE A 40 -8.66 6.27 -4.42
CA PHE A 40 -9.07 6.50 -5.81
C PHE A 40 -9.43 7.95 -6.15
N THR A 41 -8.82 8.89 -5.44
CA THR A 41 -8.92 10.33 -5.75
C THR A 41 -7.72 10.76 -6.58
N ASP A 42 -7.92 11.72 -7.50
CA ASP A 42 -6.83 12.39 -8.20
C ASP A 42 -5.97 11.43 -9.04
N LEU A 43 -6.59 10.53 -9.80
CA LEU A 43 -5.86 9.56 -10.65
C LEU A 43 -5.12 10.26 -11.81
N GLN A 44 -5.63 11.40 -12.27
CA GLN A 44 -5.05 12.15 -13.38
C GLN A 44 -3.72 12.85 -13.08
N ASN A 45 -3.46 13.25 -11.83
CA ASN A 45 -2.29 14.07 -11.50
C ASN A 45 -1.20 13.27 -10.78
N ASP A 46 -1.58 12.22 -10.06
CA ASP A 46 -0.65 11.45 -9.23
C ASP A 46 -0.48 10.02 -9.74
N HIS A 47 0.50 9.85 -10.64
CA HIS A 47 0.90 8.55 -11.22
C HIS A 47 2.00 7.82 -10.45
N LYS A 48 2.60 8.48 -9.44
CA LYS A 48 3.74 7.97 -8.67
C LYS A 48 3.30 7.25 -7.40
N SER A 49 2.26 7.75 -6.74
CA SER A 49 1.77 7.12 -5.52
C SER A 49 1.16 5.76 -5.80
N LEU A 50 1.41 4.83 -4.88
CA LEU A 50 0.64 3.60 -4.78
C LEU A 50 -0.59 3.83 -3.90
N ARG A 51 -1.72 3.31 -4.37
CA ARG A 51 -3.10 3.64 -3.99
C ARG A 51 -3.78 2.54 -3.20
N ILE A 52 -3.10 1.42 -2.97
CA ILE A 52 -3.60 0.28 -2.19
C ILE A 52 -2.69 0.09 -0.98
N GLY A 53 -3.26 -0.08 0.22
CA GLY A 53 -2.49 -0.41 1.41
C GLY A 53 -3.25 -1.35 2.33
N LEU A 54 -2.55 -2.33 2.89
CA LEU A 54 -3.08 -3.24 3.89
C LEU A 54 -2.87 -2.66 5.29
N ALA A 55 -3.95 -2.52 6.06
CA ALA A 55 -3.86 -2.16 7.46
C ALA A 55 -3.27 -3.33 8.27
N LYS A 56 -2.34 -3.01 9.17
CA LYS A 56 -1.67 -3.96 10.09
C LYS A 56 -1.93 -3.64 11.56
N GLU A 57 -2.80 -2.68 11.80
CA GLU A 57 -3.13 -2.15 13.13
C GLU A 57 -4.48 -1.45 13.09
N GLU A 58 -5.12 -1.35 14.26
CA GLU A 58 -6.36 -0.58 14.39
C GLU A 58 -6.08 0.93 14.37
N GLY A 59 -6.95 1.66 13.68
CA GLY A 59 -6.97 3.11 13.72
C GLY A 59 -8.10 3.71 12.89
N ILE A 60 -8.01 5.02 12.65
CA ILE A 60 -8.98 5.75 11.84
C ILE A 60 -8.34 6.28 10.56
N VAL A 61 -9.10 6.28 9.47
CA VAL A 61 -8.71 6.86 8.18
C VAL A 61 -9.78 7.82 7.66
N SER A 62 -9.39 8.69 6.74
CA SER A 62 -10.31 9.65 6.11
C SER A 62 -11.43 8.92 5.35
N PRO A 63 -12.66 9.48 5.31
CA PRO A 63 -13.76 8.94 4.51
C PRO A 63 -13.50 8.99 2.99
N ALA A 64 -12.47 9.72 2.55
CA ALA A 64 -12.05 9.75 1.14
C ALA A 64 -11.40 8.43 0.68
N TYR A 65 -11.08 7.52 1.59
CA TYR A 65 -10.57 6.20 1.23
C TYR A 65 -11.70 5.20 1.11
N THR A 66 -11.61 4.32 0.12
CA THR A 66 -12.46 3.13 0.05
C THR A 66 -11.82 2.03 0.88
N CYS A 67 -12.55 1.48 1.84
CA CYS A 67 -12.08 0.37 2.67
C CYS A 67 -12.84 -0.91 2.31
N ILE A 68 -12.11 -2.00 2.11
CA ILE A 68 -12.68 -3.32 1.84
C ILE A 68 -12.09 -4.36 2.77
N SER A 69 -12.90 -5.36 3.10
CA SER A 69 -12.52 -6.59 3.79
C SER A 69 -12.77 -7.78 2.87
N VAL A 70 -12.14 -8.90 3.19
CA VAL A 70 -12.43 -10.19 2.55
C VAL A 70 -13.25 -11.06 3.49
N GLY A 71 -14.00 -12.01 2.92
CA GLY A 71 -14.67 -13.05 3.71
C GLY A 71 -13.68 -14.01 4.35
N GLU A 72 -14.15 -14.81 5.31
CA GLU A 72 -13.29 -15.69 6.14
C GLU A 72 -12.53 -16.74 5.33
N GLU A 73 -13.04 -17.13 4.16
CA GLU A 73 -12.41 -18.11 3.27
C GLU A 73 -11.29 -17.52 2.39
N ASN A 74 -10.94 -16.25 2.59
CA ASN A 74 -10.00 -15.54 1.73
C ASN A 74 -8.94 -14.78 2.53
N SER A 75 -7.73 -14.73 1.97
CA SER A 75 -6.61 -14.02 2.57
C SER A 75 -6.60 -12.54 2.16
N SER A 76 -6.70 -11.65 3.14
CA SER A 76 -6.57 -10.20 2.91
C SER A 76 -5.19 -9.83 2.38
N ALA A 77 -4.15 -10.57 2.79
CA ALA A 77 -2.80 -10.39 2.30
C ALA A 77 -2.69 -10.75 0.81
N PHE A 78 -3.31 -11.84 0.39
CA PHE A 78 -3.33 -12.25 -1.01
C PHE A 78 -4.05 -11.22 -1.89
N LEU A 79 -5.27 -10.81 -1.51
CA LEU A 79 -6.01 -9.81 -2.28
C LEU A 79 -5.25 -8.47 -2.32
N TYR A 80 -4.60 -8.09 -1.22
CA TYR A 80 -3.72 -6.92 -1.20
C TYR A 80 -2.59 -7.02 -2.21
N GLU A 81 -1.86 -8.14 -2.27
CA GLU A 81 -0.77 -8.33 -3.23
C GLU A 81 -1.26 -8.27 -4.68
N GLN A 82 -2.40 -8.88 -4.97
CA GLN A 82 -3.00 -8.85 -6.30
C GLN A 82 -3.45 -7.44 -6.71
N LEU A 83 -4.14 -6.71 -5.83
CA LEU A 83 -4.55 -5.32 -6.09
C LEU A 83 -3.33 -4.39 -6.18
N ASN A 84 -2.30 -4.63 -5.39
CA ASN A 84 -1.04 -3.87 -5.47
C ASN A 84 -0.33 -4.12 -6.81
N TYR A 85 -0.37 -5.34 -7.35
CA TYR A 85 0.13 -5.62 -8.70
C TYR A 85 -0.66 -4.86 -9.77
N TYR A 86 -1.99 -4.81 -9.67
CA TYR A 86 -2.84 -4.04 -10.57
C TYR A 86 -2.54 -2.53 -10.53
N ASP A 87 -2.23 -1.99 -9.36
CA ASP A 87 -1.88 -0.57 -9.20
C ASP A 87 -0.44 -0.24 -9.64
N SER A 88 0.52 -1.03 -9.18
CA SER A 88 1.95 -0.73 -9.33
C SER A 88 2.49 -1.09 -10.72
N VAL A 89 2.08 -2.24 -11.26
CA VAL A 89 2.61 -2.79 -12.52
C VAL A 89 1.66 -2.49 -13.68
N LEU A 90 0.40 -2.90 -13.58
CA LEU A 90 -0.55 -2.76 -14.70
C LEU A 90 -1.12 -1.34 -14.86
N LYS A 91 -1.00 -0.53 -13.80
CA LYS A 91 -1.63 0.79 -13.67
C LYS A 91 -3.14 0.73 -14.01
N GLN A 92 -3.79 -0.36 -13.61
CA GLN A 92 -5.16 -0.69 -14.00
C GLN A 92 -6.15 0.39 -13.54
N PHE A 93 -6.05 0.83 -12.29
CA PHE A 93 -6.98 1.83 -11.73
C PHE A 93 -6.93 3.18 -12.46
N TYR A 94 -5.78 3.55 -13.03
CA TYR A 94 -5.63 4.78 -13.81
C TYR A 94 -6.40 4.74 -15.14
N LYS A 95 -6.68 3.54 -15.66
CA LYS A 95 -7.42 3.33 -16.91
C LYS A 95 -8.94 3.28 -16.69
N MET A 96 -9.35 3.16 -15.43
CA MET A 96 -10.76 3.02 -15.05
C MET A 96 -11.39 4.34 -14.62
N GLY A 97 -10.58 5.36 -14.31
CA GLY A 97 -11.08 6.62 -13.77
C GLY A 97 -11.89 7.40 -14.80
N ASP A 98 -13.04 7.93 -14.37
CA ASP A 98 -13.95 8.71 -15.23
C ASP A 98 -14.06 10.17 -14.76
N GLY A 99 -14.50 11.04 -15.68
CA GLY A 99 -14.69 12.47 -15.46
C GLY A 99 -13.39 13.28 -15.32
N LEU A 100 -13.54 14.60 -15.13
CA LEU A 100 -12.43 15.57 -15.10
C LEU A 100 -11.43 15.37 -13.96
N ARG A 101 -11.77 14.59 -12.92
CA ARG A 101 -10.87 14.30 -11.79
C ARG A 101 -10.33 12.87 -11.81
N GLN A 102 -10.81 12.05 -12.76
CA GLN A 102 -10.56 10.61 -12.84
C GLN A 102 -10.60 9.97 -11.46
N THR A 103 -11.81 9.75 -10.95
CA THR A 103 -12.01 9.10 -9.63
C THR A 103 -12.68 7.75 -9.79
N LEU A 104 -12.44 6.84 -8.84
CA LEU A 104 -13.20 5.59 -8.74
C LEU A 104 -14.01 5.57 -7.45
N SER A 105 -15.22 5.06 -7.57
CA SER A 105 -16.11 4.72 -6.47
C SER A 105 -16.00 3.24 -6.12
N TYR A 106 -16.60 2.83 -5.01
CA TYR A 106 -16.71 1.40 -4.65
C TYR A 106 -17.36 0.57 -5.78
N LYS A 107 -18.40 1.10 -6.44
CA LYS A 107 -19.12 0.41 -7.52
C LYS A 107 -18.24 0.10 -8.74
N ASP A 108 -17.24 0.92 -9.00
CA ASP A 108 -16.30 0.71 -10.10
C ASP A 108 -15.33 -0.43 -9.79
N ILE A 109 -14.99 -0.61 -8.52
CA ILE A 109 -14.08 -1.65 -8.03
C ILE A 109 -14.80 -2.97 -7.79
N GLU A 110 -16.06 -2.93 -7.36
CA GLU A 110 -16.92 -4.12 -7.17
C GLU A 110 -17.02 -4.98 -8.44
N ARG A 111 -16.90 -4.36 -9.62
CA ARG A 111 -16.94 -5.03 -10.92
C ARG A 111 -15.57 -5.51 -11.41
N LEU A 112 -14.51 -5.31 -10.64
CA LEU A 112 -13.17 -5.73 -11.01
C LEU A 112 -13.07 -7.25 -10.94
N ASN A 113 -12.83 -7.89 -12.08
CA ASN A 113 -12.59 -9.32 -12.13
C ASN A 113 -11.22 -9.63 -11.51
N VAL A 114 -11.24 -10.38 -10.41
CA VAL A 114 -10.07 -10.86 -9.68
C VAL A 114 -10.06 -12.39 -9.69
N TYR A 115 -8.89 -12.98 -9.90
CA TYR A 115 -8.73 -14.43 -9.76
C TYR A 115 -8.48 -14.78 -8.30
N ILE A 116 -9.36 -15.60 -7.72
CA ILE A 116 -9.29 -16.00 -6.32
C ILE A 116 -9.14 -17.53 -6.29
N PRO A 117 -7.91 -18.06 -6.08
CA PRO A 117 -7.69 -19.49 -5.92
C PRO A 117 -8.15 -19.98 -4.54
N HIS A 118 -8.03 -21.28 -4.28
CA HIS A 118 -8.29 -21.84 -2.95
C HIS A 118 -7.36 -21.23 -1.88
N ILE A 119 -7.85 -21.14 -0.64
CA ILE A 119 -7.15 -20.46 0.46
C ILE A 119 -5.72 -20.98 0.67
N GLU A 120 -5.47 -22.28 0.54
CA GLU A 120 -4.12 -22.86 0.66
C GLU A 120 -3.15 -22.29 -0.39
N GLU A 121 -3.62 -22.11 -1.63
CA GLU A 121 -2.80 -21.51 -2.69
C GLU A 121 -2.58 -20.01 -2.43
N GLN A 122 -3.59 -19.30 -1.94
CA GLN A 122 -3.46 -17.90 -1.54
C GLN A 122 -2.37 -17.71 -0.47
N GLU A 123 -2.39 -18.55 0.57
CA GLU A 123 -1.42 -18.53 1.66
C GLU A 123 -0.01 -18.88 1.18
N ASN A 124 0.11 -19.90 0.33
CA ASN A 124 1.39 -20.29 -0.27
C ASN A 124 2.00 -19.15 -1.11
N ILE A 125 1.20 -18.49 -1.95
CA ILE A 125 1.66 -17.35 -2.75
C ILE A 125 2.19 -16.23 -1.86
N VAL A 126 1.42 -15.82 -0.85
CA VAL A 126 1.82 -14.77 0.10
C VAL A 126 3.09 -15.16 0.85
N PHE A 127 3.20 -16.42 1.26
CA PHE A 127 4.40 -16.95 1.92
C PHE A 127 5.63 -16.84 1.02
N PHE A 128 5.56 -17.34 -0.21
CA PHE A 128 6.69 -17.27 -1.15
C PHE A 128 7.10 -15.83 -1.45
N ASN A 129 6.14 -14.94 -1.68
CA ASN A 129 6.41 -13.51 -1.91
C ASN A 129 7.10 -12.87 -0.69
N THR A 130 6.65 -13.20 0.52
CA THR A 130 7.28 -12.74 1.76
C THR A 130 8.72 -13.23 1.91
N VAL A 131 8.99 -14.49 1.56
CA VAL A 131 10.34 -15.06 1.57
C VAL A 131 11.24 -14.33 0.58
N ILE A 132 10.76 -14.08 -0.64
CA ILE A 132 11.50 -13.36 -1.68
C ILE A 132 11.84 -11.93 -1.22
N GLU A 133 10.85 -11.18 -0.73
CA GLU A 133 11.06 -9.82 -0.20
C GLU A 133 12.07 -9.80 0.96
N THR A 134 12.02 -10.80 1.84
CA THR A 134 12.98 -10.94 2.94
C THR A 134 14.41 -11.14 2.40
N ILE A 135 14.59 -11.98 1.38
CA ILE A 135 15.89 -12.22 0.75
C ILE A 135 16.39 -10.94 0.08
N ILE A 136 15.54 -10.25 -0.70
CA ILE A 136 15.87 -8.98 -1.34
C ILE A 136 16.31 -7.95 -0.31
N GLY A 137 15.59 -7.82 0.80
CA GLY A 137 15.93 -6.90 1.89
C GLY A 137 17.29 -7.19 2.52
N LYS A 138 17.60 -8.47 2.78
CA LYS A 138 18.91 -8.90 3.31
C LYS A 138 20.05 -8.57 2.34
N VAL A 139 19.89 -8.89 1.06
CA VAL A 139 20.90 -8.63 0.02
C VAL A 139 21.11 -7.13 -0.15
N SER A 140 20.02 -6.34 -0.21
CA SER A 140 20.08 -4.88 -0.33
C SER A 140 20.83 -4.24 0.83
N THR A 141 20.55 -4.68 2.06
CA THR A 141 21.26 -4.22 3.28
C THR A 141 22.75 -4.55 3.21
N LYS A 142 23.12 -5.76 2.78
CA LYS A 142 24.52 -6.18 2.62
C LYS A 142 25.23 -5.30 1.57
N LEU A 143 24.58 -5.04 0.44
CA LEU A 143 25.12 -4.20 -0.63
C LEU A 143 25.37 -2.76 -0.14
N THR A 144 24.42 -2.16 0.58
CA THR A 144 24.60 -0.81 1.16
C THR A 144 25.79 -0.76 2.13
N LYS A 145 25.94 -1.76 3.00
CA LYS A 145 27.07 -1.86 3.93
C LYS A 145 28.41 -1.96 3.20
N LEU A 146 28.51 -2.83 2.20
CA LEU A 146 29.73 -2.99 1.40
C LEU A 146 30.10 -1.71 0.65
N ASN A 147 29.12 -1.01 0.09
CA ASN A 147 29.36 0.28 -0.56
C ASN A 147 29.87 1.35 0.43
N SER A 148 29.32 1.40 1.64
CA SER A 148 29.80 2.31 2.69
C SER A 148 31.24 2.00 3.11
N VAL A 149 31.57 0.71 3.29
CA VAL A 149 32.95 0.28 3.59
C VAL A 149 33.90 0.66 2.45
N LYS A 150 33.53 0.38 1.20
CA LYS A 150 34.32 0.76 0.01
C LYS A 150 34.60 2.26 -0.01
N GLN A 151 33.57 3.10 0.21
CA GLN A 151 33.73 4.56 0.25
C GLN A 151 34.67 5.01 1.36
N SER A 152 34.54 4.45 2.57
CA SER A 152 35.41 4.77 3.70
C SER A 152 36.87 4.38 3.44
N LEU A 153 37.10 3.20 2.84
CA LEU A 153 38.45 2.76 2.48
C LEU A 153 39.08 3.64 1.41
N LEU A 154 38.32 4.00 0.35
CA LEU A 154 38.81 4.91 -0.69
C LEU A 154 39.15 6.29 -0.13
N GLN A 155 38.34 6.84 0.79
CA GLN A 155 38.67 8.10 1.46
C GLN A 155 39.97 8.02 2.25
N LYS A 156 40.24 6.90 2.92
CA LYS A 156 41.48 6.67 3.67
C LYS A 156 42.72 6.43 2.80
N MET A 157 42.57 6.20 1.49
CA MET A 157 43.71 5.99 0.58
C MET A 157 44.35 7.29 0.11
N PHE A 158 43.64 8.43 0.19
CA PHE A 158 44.09 9.72 -0.33
C PHE A 158 44.26 10.78 0.78
N VAL A 159 44.39 10.32 2.03
CA VAL A 159 44.70 11.12 3.22
C VAL A 159 46.00 10.58 3.83
#